data_AF-A0A1G1HJ61-F1
#
_entry.id   AF-A0A1G1HJ61-F1
#
_cell.length_a   1.000
_cell.length_b   1.000
_cell.length_c   1.000
_cell.angle_alpha   90.00
_cell.angle_beta   90.00
_cell.angle_gamma   90.00
#
_symmetry.space_group_name_H-M   'P 1'
#
loop_
_entity.id
_entity.type
_entity.pdbx_description
1 polymer ?
#
loop_
_entity_poly.entity_id
_entity_poly.type
_entity_poly.pdbx_seq_one_letter_code
_entity_poly.pdbx_strand_id
1 'polypeptide(L)'
;MIQNQKNSLFIFILILTSLLFLGACDKKAAPSKAAPAMKAQAASLQTADAKETNAVEEAVTYDKKGKRDPFVSLAVTVVEKPKKGQAPLENYDVSAIKILGIVWNDNGSFAEIVLPDGKAYTLREGMTIGIHEGKVQKIDKDHIVIRERIKDYKGELKSKETILKLREGEE
;
A
#
# COMPACT_ATOMS: atom_id res chain seq x y z
N MET A 1 -20.09 -45.71 -32.06
CA MET A 1 -19.42 -44.54 -32.70
C MET A 1 -20.36 -43.35 -33.00
N ILE A 2 -21.63 -43.34 -32.55
CA ILE A 2 -22.66 -42.34 -32.96
C ILE A 2 -23.01 -41.32 -31.85
N GLN A 3 -22.60 -41.56 -30.60
CA GLN A 3 -22.90 -40.67 -29.45
C GLN A 3 -22.05 -39.37 -29.44
N ASN A 4 -20.82 -39.39 -29.97
CA ASN A 4 -19.90 -38.25 -29.91
C ASN A 4 -20.20 -37.12 -30.92
N GLN A 5 -21.05 -37.37 -31.92
CA GLN A 5 -21.45 -36.37 -32.92
C GLN A 5 -22.55 -35.43 -32.38
N LYS A 6 -23.42 -35.93 -31.49
CA LYS A 6 -24.51 -35.14 -30.91
C LYS A 6 -24.01 -34.12 -29.88
N ASN A 7 -23.00 -34.48 -29.08
CA ASN A 7 -22.36 -33.55 -28.12
C ASN A 7 -21.54 -32.47 -28.84
N SER A 8 -20.89 -32.80 -29.96
CA SER A 8 -20.17 -31.83 -30.80
C SER A 8 -21.12 -30.80 -31.43
N LEU A 9 -22.29 -31.25 -31.92
CA LEU A 9 -23.32 -30.37 -32.47
C LEU A 9 -23.96 -29.47 -31.39
N PHE A 10 -24.19 -30.00 -30.18
CA PHE A 10 -24.68 -29.23 -29.03
C PHE A 10 -23.68 -28.17 -28.56
N ILE A 11 -22.38 -28.49 -28.52
CA ILE A 11 -21.31 -27.54 -28.17
C ILE A 11 -21.23 -26.41 -29.20
N PHE A 12 -21.37 -26.71 -30.50
CA PHE A 12 -21.41 -25.68 -31.54
C PHE A 12 -22.62 -24.74 -31.43
N ILE A 13 -23.79 -25.25 -31.06
CA ILE A 13 -24.99 -24.43 -30.82
C ILE A 13 -24.80 -23.52 -29.59
N LEU A 14 -24.23 -24.03 -28.50
CA LEU A 14 -23.92 -23.23 -27.29
C LEU A 14 -22.89 -22.12 -27.55
N ILE A 15 -21.86 -22.40 -28.35
CA ILE A 15 -20.84 -21.41 -28.74
C ILE A 15 -21.43 -20.35 -29.69
N LEU A 16 -22.34 -20.73 -30.60
CA LEU A 16 -23.01 -19.80 -31.53
C LEU A 16 -24.02 -18.88 -30.80
N THR A 17 -24.66 -19.36 -29.73
CA THR A 17 -25.55 -18.54 -28.89
C THR A 17 -24.80 -17.60 -27.93
N SER A 18 -23.58 -17.95 -27.53
CA SER A 18 -22.73 -17.11 -26.66
C SER A 18 -22.17 -15.88 -27.38
N LEU A 19 -21.98 -15.97 -28.72
CA LEU A 19 -21.48 -14.87 -29.54
C LEU A 19 -22.52 -13.76 -29.85
N LEU A 20 -23.77 -13.90 -29.40
CA LEU A 20 -24.88 -12.97 -29.67
C LEU A 20 -25.20 -11.99 -28.52
N PHE A 21 -24.40 -11.96 -27.44
CA PHE A 21 -24.59 -11.04 -26.31
C PHE A 21 -23.49 -9.96 -26.14
N LEU A 22 -22.66 -9.71 -27.16
CA LEU A 22 -21.81 -8.52 -27.21
C LEU A 22 -22.54 -7.37 -27.90
N GLY A 23 -23.32 -6.60 -27.14
CA GLY A 23 -23.97 -5.40 -27.68
C GLY A 23 -24.83 -4.62 -26.70
N ALA A 24 -24.21 -3.90 -25.75
CA ALA A 24 -24.81 -2.71 -25.14
C ALA A 24 -23.73 -1.87 -24.43
N CYS A 25 -23.21 -0.88 -25.15
CA CYS A 25 -22.33 0.17 -24.64
C CYS A 25 -23.21 1.36 -24.27
N ASP A 26 -23.41 1.62 -22.98
CA ASP A 26 -24.04 2.87 -22.52
C ASP A 26 -22.96 3.79 -21.92
N LYS A 27 -22.48 4.68 -22.81
CA LYS A 27 -21.71 5.86 -22.44
C LYS A 27 -22.67 6.88 -21.83
N LYS A 28 -22.53 7.17 -20.53
CA LYS A 28 -23.03 8.42 -19.95
C LYS A 28 -21.84 9.29 -19.54
N ALA A 29 -21.61 10.32 -20.36
CA ALA A 29 -20.79 11.47 -20.02
C ALA A 29 -21.71 12.67 -19.85
N ALA A 30 -21.58 13.38 -18.73
CA ALA A 30 -21.83 14.82 -18.54
C ALA A 30 -21.66 15.15 -17.04
N PRO A 31 -21.41 16.40 -16.64
CA PRO A 31 -20.40 17.32 -17.17
C PRO A 31 -19.53 17.92 -16.04
N SER A 32 -18.37 18.43 -16.45
CA SER A 32 -17.50 19.34 -15.69
C SER A 32 -18.29 20.52 -15.12
N LYS A 33 -18.17 20.76 -13.82
CA LYS A 33 -18.61 21.99 -13.16
C LYS A 33 -17.36 22.77 -12.75
N ALA A 34 -17.00 23.73 -13.59
CA ALA A 34 -15.99 24.73 -13.29
C ALA A 34 -16.55 25.74 -12.25
N ALA A 35 -15.71 26.03 -11.25
CA ALA A 35 -15.54 27.20 -10.39
C ALA A 35 -16.74 28.12 -10.03
N PRO A 36 -16.71 28.69 -8.82
CA PRO A 36 -16.16 30.04 -8.75
C PRO A 36 -15.14 30.25 -7.63
N ALA A 37 -14.10 31.00 -7.98
CA ALA A 37 -13.11 31.56 -7.08
C ALA A 37 -13.78 32.40 -5.99
N MET A 38 -13.56 32.01 -4.73
CA MET A 38 -13.93 32.81 -3.57
C MET A 38 -12.87 33.91 -3.38
N LYS A 39 -13.36 35.15 -3.40
CA LYS A 39 -12.60 36.38 -3.26
C LYS A 39 -11.74 36.35 -1.99
N ALA A 40 -10.46 36.68 -2.15
CA ALA A 40 -9.59 37.06 -1.05
C ALA A 40 -10.12 38.36 -0.45
N GLN A 41 -10.65 38.26 0.77
CA GLN A 41 -11.08 39.41 1.56
C GLN A 41 -9.90 39.79 2.45
N ALA A 42 -9.23 40.87 2.10
CA ALA A 42 -8.18 41.50 2.90
C ALA A 42 -8.80 41.96 4.23
N ALA A 43 -8.50 41.23 5.30
CA ALA A 43 -8.80 41.65 6.65
C ALA A 43 -7.78 42.71 7.06
N SER A 44 -8.28 43.92 7.28
CA SER A 44 -7.59 45.07 7.84
C SER A 44 -6.91 44.69 9.16
N LEU A 45 -5.62 44.99 9.26
CA LEU A 45 -4.88 45.01 10.52
C LEU A 45 -5.37 46.22 11.33
N GLN A 46 -5.89 45.96 12.53
CA GLN A 46 -6.14 46.98 13.53
C GLN A 46 -4.86 47.18 14.35
N THR A 47 -4.31 48.39 14.27
CA THR A 47 -3.21 48.87 15.11
C THR A 47 -3.76 49.13 16.51
N ALA A 48 -3.24 48.43 17.52
CA ALA A 48 -3.50 48.72 18.93
C ALA A 48 -2.17 49.00 19.65
N ASP A 49 -2.10 50.22 20.19
CA ASP A 49 -1.28 50.74 21.29
C ASP A 49 0.22 50.41 21.34
N ALA A 50 1.01 51.40 20.90
CA ALA A 50 2.41 51.55 21.26
C ALA A 50 2.53 52.14 22.68
N LYS A 51 2.94 51.31 23.65
CA LYS A 51 3.53 51.77 24.90
C LYS A 51 5.05 51.83 24.71
N GLU A 52 5.54 53.06 24.71
CA GLU A 52 6.93 53.46 24.62
C GLU A 52 7.79 52.82 25.73
N THR A 53 8.71 51.94 25.33
CA THR A 53 9.94 51.65 26.07
C THR A 53 11.10 51.89 25.12
N ASN A 54 11.90 52.91 25.41
CA ASN A 54 13.13 53.22 24.71
C ASN A 54 14.11 52.04 24.86
N ALA A 55 14.08 51.13 23.90
CA ALA A 55 15.15 50.19 23.59
C ALA A 55 15.61 50.53 22.18
N VAL A 56 16.90 50.83 22.04
CA VAL A 56 17.51 51.12 20.74
C VAL A 56 17.27 49.92 19.83
N GLU A 57 16.35 50.11 18.88
CA GLU A 57 15.98 49.11 17.88
C GLU A 57 17.11 49.04 16.85
N GLU A 58 18.21 48.38 17.21
CA GLU A 58 19.16 47.92 16.20
C GLU A 58 18.39 46.96 15.29
N ALA A 59 18.17 47.37 14.04
CA ALA A 59 17.49 46.55 13.05
C ALA A 59 18.26 45.25 12.85
N VAL A 60 17.88 44.19 13.58
CA VAL A 60 18.51 42.88 13.51
C VAL A 60 18.23 42.29 12.14
N THR A 61 19.19 42.43 11.23
CA THR A 61 19.12 41.88 9.89
C THR A 61 19.45 40.40 9.94
N TYR A 62 18.47 39.56 9.55
CA TYR A 62 18.62 38.11 9.58
C TYR A 62 19.55 37.61 8.47
N ASP A 63 20.79 37.24 8.82
CA ASP A 63 21.73 36.58 7.91
C ASP A 63 21.51 35.05 7.90
N LYS A 64 21.16 34.52 6.72
CA LYS A 64 20.92 33.10 6.46
C LYS A 64 22.20 32.32 6.14
N LYS A 65 23.32 32.99 5.89
CA LYS A 65 24.55 32.32 5.43
C LYS A 65 25.07 31.32 6.47
N GLY A 66 25.33 30.09 6.02
CA GLY A 66 25.85 29.00 6.86
C GLY A 66 24.83 28.38 7.83
N LYS A 67 23.60 28.88 7.90
CA LYS A 67 22.53 28.28 8.71
C LYS A 67 21.84 27.17 7.91
N ARG A 68 21.48 26.07 8.58
CA ARG A 68 20.73 24.96 7.97
C ARG A 68 19.40 25.49 7.43
N ASP A 69 19.02 25.03 6.25
CA ASP A 69 17.76 25.43 5.64
C ASP A 69 16.58 25.02 6.56
N PRO A 70 15.77 25.98 7.04
CA PRO A 70 14.63 25.70 7.92
C PRO A 70 13.53 24.89 7.24
N PHE A 71 13.55 24.77 5.91
CA PHE A 71 12.57 24.02 5.13
C PHE A 71 13.06 22.62 4.73
N VAL A 72 14.31 22.28 5.06
CA VAL A 72 14.82 20.92 4.90
C VAL A 72 14.46 20.12 6.14
N SER A 73 13.82 18.96 5.96
CA SER A 73 13.43 18.08 7.06
C SER A 73 14.65 17.69 7.93
N LEU A 74 14.43 17.50 9.23
CA LEU A 74 15.42 16.90 10.12
C LEU A 74 15.45 15.37 9.95
N ALA A 75 14.34 14.78 9.54
CA ALA A 75 14.19 13.35 9.32
C ALA A 75 14.79 12.95 7.97
N VAL A 76 16.09 12.63 7.96
CA VAL A 76 16.70 11.87 6.87
C VAL A 76 16.18 10.45 6.99
N THR A 77 15.12 10.13 6.25
CA THR A 77 14.66 8.74 6.13
C THR A 77 15.68 8.02 5.27
N VAL A 78 16.54 7.22 5.89
CA VAL A 78 17.44 6.31 5.17
C VAL A 78 16.55 5.23 4.59
N VAL A 79 16.09 5.43 3.36
CA VAL A 79 15.45 4.37 2.59
C VAL A 79 16.57 3.38 2.26
N GLU A 80 16.66 2.32 3.05
CA GLU A 80 17.57 1.22 2.76
C GLU A 80 17.20 0.67 1.38
N LYS A 81 18.10 0.86 0.41
CA LYS A 81 17.90 0.31 -0.93
C LYS A 81 17.88 -1.21 -0.82
N PRO A 82 16.99 -1.89 -1.55
CA PRO A 82 16.93 -3.35 -1.54
C PRO A 82 18.30 -3.93 -1.86
N LYS A 83 18.75 -4.88 -1.04
CA LYS A 83 20.07 -5.50 -1.23
C LYS A 83 20.03 -6.28 -2.55
N LYS A 84 21.08 -6.16 -3.37
CA LYS A 84 21.18 -6.88 -4.65
C LYS A 84 20.96 -8.38 -4.40
N GLY A 85 19.94 -8.96 -5.05
CA GLY A 85 19.60 -10.39 -4.96
C GLY A 85 18.45 -10.75 -4.01
N GLN A 86 17.84 -9.79 -3.31
CA GLN A 86 16.63 -10.07 -2.51
C GLN A 86 15.43 -10.40 -3.40
N ALA A 87 14.62 -11.39 -2.99
CA ALA A 87 13.37 -11.69 -3.65
C ALA A 87 12.40 -10.49 -3.49
N PRO A 88 11.46 -10.27 -4.43
CA PRO A 88 10.48 -9.19 -4.32
C PRO A 88 9.72 -9.18 -2.98
N LEU A 89 9.46 -10.36 -2.41
CA LEU A 89 8.79 -10.57 -1.13
C LEU A 89 9.55 -10.04 0.09
N GLU A 90 10.86 -9.81 -0.05
CA GLU A 90 11.76 -9.38 1.04
C GLU A 90 12.01 -7.86 1.02
N ASN A 91 11.43 -7.14 0.06
CA ASN A 91 11.66 -5.70 -0.11
C ASN A 91 10.73 -4.81 0.72
N TYR A 92 9.68 -5.38 1.32
CA TYR A 92 8.64 -4.66 2.02
C TYR A 92 8.51 -5.16 3.46
N ASP A 93 8.01 -4.33 4.37
CA ASP A 93 7.65 -4.78 5.71
C ASP A 93 6.43 -5.71 5.66
N VAL A 94 6.39 -6.73 6.52
CA VAL A 94 5.29 -7.70 6.58
C VAL A 94 3.95 -7.00 6.81
N SER A 95 3.91 -5.92 7.60
CA SER A 95 2.70 -5.14 7.87
C SER A 95 2.12 -4.41 6.65
N ALA A 96 2.93 -4.16 5.63
CA ALA A 96 2.50 -3.50 4.39
C ALA A 96 1.86 -4.47 3.39
N ILE A 97 1.96 -5.78 3.66
CA ILE A 97 1.47 -6.84 2.78
C ILE A 97 -0.02 -7.08 3.07
N LYS A 98 -0.81 -7.22 2.01
CA LYS A 98 -2.24 -7.52 2.10
C LYS A 98 -2.50 -8.95 1.67
N ILE A 99 -3.33 -9.68 2.41
CA ILE A 99 -3.78 -11.01 2.00
C ILE A 99 -5.00 -10.82 1.09
N LEU A 100 -4.97 -11.41 -0.10
CA LEU A 100 -6.10 -11.47 -1.02
C LEU A 100 -7.01 -12.65 -0.70
N GLY A 101 -6.42 -13.80 -0.38
CA GLY A 101 -7.17 -15.00 -0.06
C GLY A 101 -6.27 -16.11 0.47
N ILE A 102 -6.88 -17.05 1.17
CA ILE A 102 -6.21 -18.23 1.70
C ILE A 102 -6.96 -19.47 1.21
N VAL A 103 -6.20 -20.42 0.67
CA VAL A 103 -6.70 -21.73 0.29
C VAL A 103 -6.08 -22.74 1.25
N TRP A 104 -6.92 -23.45 2.00
CA TRP A 104 -6.51 -24.50 2.92
C TRP A 104 -7.22 -25.81 2.55
N ASN A 105 -6.48 -26.92 2.54
CA ASN A 105 -7.03 -28.26 2.43
C ASN A 105 -6.16 -29.25 3.23
N ASP A 106 -6.55 -30.52 3.28
CA ASP A 106 -5.80 -31.56 4.02
C ASP A 106 -4.41 -31.85 3.42
N ASN A 107 -4.19 -31.47 2.15
CA ASN A 107 -2.92 -31.65 1.44
C ASN A 107 -1.98 -30.44 1.59
N GLY A 108 -2.42 -29.36 2.22
CA GLY A 108 -1.62 -28.17 2.50
C GLY A 108 -2.38 -26.86 2.36
N SER A 109 -1.67 -25.78 2.67
CA SER A 109 -2.21 -24.43 2.66
C SER A 109 -1.32 -23.50 1.83
N PHE A 110 -1.93 -22.57 1.11
CA PHE A 110 -1.23 -21.45 0.49
C PHE A 110 -2.10 -20.20 0.53
N ALA A 111 -1.45 -19.05 0.52
CA ALA A 111 -2.13 -17.76 0.49
C ALA A 111 -1.71 -16.96 -0.74
N GLU A 112 -2.64 -16.17 -1.27
CA GLU A 112 -2.30 -15.11 -2.21
C GLU A 112 -2.19 -13.79 -1.45
N ILE A 113 -1.09 -13.09 -1.70
CA ILE A 113 -0.79 -11.80 -1.08
C ILE A 113 -0.52 -10.76 -2.16
N VAL A 114 -0.80 -9.51 -1.86
CA VAL A 114 -0.43 -8.34 -2.67
C VAL A 114 0.58 -7.51 -1.90
N LEU A 115 1.70 -7.23 -2.57
CA LEU A 115 2.71 -6.31 -2.08
C LEU A 115 2.29 -4.85 -2.32
N PRO A 116 2.95 -3.88 -1.66
CA PRO A 116 2.70 -2.45 -1.90
C PRO A 116 2.89 -1.97 -3.34
N ASP A 117 3.62 -2.73 -4.18
CA ASP A 117 3.74 -2.46 -5.62
C ASP A 117 2.51 -2.89 -6.45
N GLY A 118 1.50 -3.47 -5.79
CA GLY A 118 0.27 -3.96 -6.40
C GLY A 118 0.39 -5.34 -7.06
N LYS A 119 1.55 -6.00 -6.99
CA LYS A 119 1.73 -7.33 -7.58
C LYS A 119 1.32 -8.42 -6.60
N ALA A 120 0.65 -9.44 -7.13
CA ALA A 120 0.23 -10.60 -6.38
C ALA A 120 1.30 -11.70 -6.39
N TYR A 121 1.44 -12.39 -5.27
CA TYR A 121 2.38 -13.51 -5.08
C TYR A 121 1.71 -14.63 -4.28
N THR A 122 2.10 -15.87 -4.58
CA THR A 122 1.71 -17.03 -3.79
C THR A 122 2.69 -17.26 -2.64
N LEU A 123 2.16 -17.38 -1.44
CA LEU A 123 2.89 -17.63 -0.21
C LEU A 123 2.61 -19.05 0.32
N ARG A 124 3.65 -19.74 0.76
CA ARG A 124 3.61 -21.09 1.34
C ARG A 124 4.38 -21.12 2.66
N GLU A 125 4.07 -22.10 3.49
CA GLU A 125 4.82 -22.35 4.72
C GLU A 125 6.31 -22.56 4.43
N GLY A 126 7.17 -22.00 5.29
CA GLY A 126 8.62 -22.05 5.15
C GLY A 126 9.24 -20.98 4.26
N MET A 127 8.47 -20.23 3.48
CA MET A 127 8.98 -19.11 2.66
C MET A 127 9.47 -17.95 3.54
N THR A 128 10.45 -17.22 3.02
CA THR A 128 10.93 -15.96 3.61
C THR A 128 10.19 -14.77 2.99
N ILE A 129 9.77 -13.84 3.84
CA ILE A 129 8.98 -12.66 3.50
C ILE A 129 9.38 -11.52 4.44
N GLY A 130 9.31 -10.29 3.95
CA GLY A 130 9.58 -9.14 4.79
C GLY A 130 11.05 -8.70 4.81
N ILE A 131 11.30 -7.42 5.09
CA ILE A 131 12.64 -6.87 5.32
C ILE A 131 13.34 -7.45 6.56
N HIS A 132 12.58 -8.05 7.48
CA HIS A 132 13.04 -8.61 8.75
C HIS A 132 13.27 -10.13 8.69
N GLU A 133 13.54 -10.67 7.51
CA GLU A 133 13.77 -12.11 7.28
C GLU A 133 12.64 -12.98 7.89
N GLY A 134 11.40 -12.52 7.74
CA GLY A 134 10.22 -13.18 8.29
C GLY A 134 10.04 -14.55 7.66
N LYS A 135 9.88 -15.59 8.47
CA LYS A 135 9.59 -16.94 7.98
C LYS A 135 8.14 -17.30 8.22
N VAL A 136 7.44 -17.73 7.18
CA VAL A 136 6.05 -18.19 7.27
C VAL A 136 6.04 -19.49 8.07
N GLN A 137 5.45 -19.43 9.27
CA GLN A 137 5.37 -20.59 10.16
C GLN A 137 4.17 -21.46 9.84
N LYS A 138 3.02 -20.81 9.63
CA LYS A 138 1.75 -21.49 9.41
C LYS A 138 0.78 -20.62 8.64
N ILE A 139 -0.01 -21.24 7.78
CA ILE A 139 -1.12 -20.61 7.05
C ILE A 139 -2.42 -21.26 7.53
N ASP A 140 -3.17 -20.52 8.35
CA ASP A 140 -4.49 -20.90 8.86
C ASP A 140 -5.60 -20.26 8.00
N LYS A 141 -6.86 -20.57 8.30
CA LYS A 141 -8.02 -20.25 7.43
C LYS A 141 -8.25 -18.74 7.24
N ASP A 142 -7.91 -17.96 8.26
CA ASP A 142 -8.20 -16.53 8.38
C ASP A 142 -6.94 -15.69 8.61
N HIS A 143 -5.78 -16.33 8.83
CA HIS A 143 -4.54 -15.62 9.12
C HIS A 143 -3.27 -16.41 8.77
N ILE A 144 -2.16 -15.69 8.72
CA ILE A 144 -0.83 -16.22 8.46
C ILE A 144 0.07 -15.83 9.63
N VAL A 145 0.76 -16.82 10.19
CA VAL A 145 1.72 -16.63 11.28
C VAL A 145 3.13 -16.52 10.72
N ILE A 146 3.79 -15.40 10.99
CA ILE A 146 5.12 -15.07 10.47
C ILE A 146 6.06 -14.78 11.63
N ARG A 147 7.25 -15.41 11.63
CA ARG A 147 8.29 -15.14 12.63
C ARG A 147 9.37 -14.27 12.03
N GLU A 148 9.49 -13.05 12.52
CA GLU A 148 10.43 -12.02 12.08
C GLU A 148 11.63 -11.89 13.04
N ARG A 149 12.76 -11.39 12.54
CA ARG A 149 13.94 -11.05 13.35
C ARG A 149 14.08 -9.52 13.41
N ILE A 150 13.70 -8.95 14.53
CA ILE A 150 13.72 -7.50 14.74
C ILE A 150 14.84 -7.15 15.72
N LYS A 151 15.57 -6.06 15.42
CA LYS A 151 16.56 -5.53 16.36
C LYS A 151 15.87 -4.69 17.43
N ASP A 152 16.15 -4.97 18.68
CA ASP A 152 15.70 -4.16 19.81
C ASP A 152 16.44 -2.82 19.87
N TYR A 153 16.06 -1.91 20.78
CA TYR A 153 16.75 -0.61 20.99
C TYR A 153 18.24 -0.75 21.36
N LYS A 154 18.65 -1.92 21.86
CA LYS A 154 20.05 -2.27 22.15
C LYS A 154 20.80 -2.88 20.96
N GLY A 155 20.14 -3.08 19.82
CA GLY A 155 20.70 -3.72 18.61
C GLY A 155 20.69 -5.25 18.64
N GLU A 156 20.17 -5.88 19.70
CA GLU A 156 20.04 -7.34 19.82
C GLU A 156 18.92 -7.88 18.92
N LEU A 157 19.19 -8.95 18.18
CA LEU A 157 18.17 -9.62 17.35
C LEU A 157 17.22 -10.43 18.23
N LYS A 158 15.93 -10.08 18.18
CA LYS A 158 14.85 -10.81 18.84
C LYS A 158 13.87 -11.37 17.82
N SER A 159 13.32 -12.54 18.10
CA SER A 159 12.24 -13.10 17.31
C SER A 159 10.91 -12.47 17.73
N LYS A 160 10.17 -11.94 16.76
CA LYS A 160 8.80 -11.46 16.95
C LYS A 160 7.86 -12.30 16.10
N GLU A 161 6.72 -12.67 16.68
CA GLU A 161 5.62 -13.29 15.94
C GLU A 161 4.64 -12.22 15.48
N THR A 162 4.40 -12.17 14.17
CA THR A 162 3.49 -11.23 13.52
C THR A 162 2.39 -12.04 12.82
N ILE A 163 1.15 -11.70 13.12
CA ILE A 163 -0.03 -12.36 12.58
C ILE A 163 -0.67 -11.44 11.55
N LEU A 164 -0.66 -11.86 10.28
CA LEU A 164 -1.39 -11.18 9.22
C LEU A 164 -2.78 -11.79 9.10
N LYS A 165 -3.81 -11.00 9.38
CA LYS A 165 -5.20 -11.42 9.23
C LYS A 165 -5.73 -11.11 7.83
N LEU A 166 -6.52 -12.03 7.30
CA LEU A 166 -7.31 -11.80 6.09
C LEU A 166 -8.33 -10.70 6.39
N ARG A 167 -8.39 -9.68 5.55
CA ARG A 167 -9.39 -8.61 5.69
C ARG A 167 -10.70 -9.10 5.10
N GLU A 168 -11.78 -8.91 5.85
CA GLU A 168 -13.14 -9.06 5.32
C GLU A 168 -13.42 -7.86 4.41
N GLY A 169 -14.00 -8.10 3.23
CA GLY A 169 -14.33 -7.03 2.30
C GLY A 169 -15.40 -6.12 2.92
N GLU A 170 -15.22 -4.80 2.82
CA GLU A 170 -16.31 -3.86 3.05
C GLU A 170 -17.26 -3.96 1.83
N GLU A 171 -18.50 -4.39 2.08
CA GLU A 171 -19.61 -4.38 1.11
C GLU A 171 -20.19 -2.97 0.93
#